data_AF-A0A2E1L5J2-F1
#
_entry.id   AF-A0A2E1L5J2-F1
#
_cell.length_a   1.000
_cell.length_b   1.000
_cell.length_c   1.000
_cell.angle_alpha   90.00
_cell.angle_beta   90.00
_cell.angle_gamma   90.00
#
_symmetry.space_group_name_H-M   'P 1'
#
loop_
_entity.id
_entity.type
_entity.pdbx_description
1 polymer ?
#
loop_
_entity_poly.entity_id
_entity_poly.type
_entity_poly.pdbx_seq_one_letter_code
_entity_poly.pdbx_strand_id
1 'polypeptide(L)' 'MANFHNLNIKKIVRETADSVVISFEIPTELLTKYEYSAGQYISLMLDIDGVETIRDYSICSHIDEDLSVGVKKLKNP' A
#
# COMPACT_ATOMS: atom_id res chain seq x y z
N MET A 1 11.69 -11.91 -10.59
CA MET A 1 10.33 -12.22 -10.09
C MET A 1 9.99 -11.18 -9.04
N ALA A 2 8.79 -10.59 -9.12
CA ALA A 2 8.34 -9.69 -8.06
C ALA A 2 8.11 -10.53 -6.79
N ASN A 3 8.84 -10.21 -5.72
CA ASN A 3 8.63 -10.86 -4.43
C ASN A 3 7.58 -10.05 -3.67
N PHE A 4 6.47 -10.70 -3.34
CA PHE A 4 5.47 -10.12 -2.45
C PHE A 4 5.81 -10.47 -1.01
N HIS A 5 5.62 -9.51 -0.11
CA HIS A 5 5.78 -9.69 1.33
C HIS A 5 4.43 -9.40 2.00
N ASN A 6 4.02 -10.28 2.91
CA ASN A 6 2.86 -10.02 3.75
C ASN A 6 3.24 -8.95 4.77
N LEU A 7 2.55 -7.81 4.71
CA LEU A 7 2.72 -6.70 5.63
C LEU A 7 1.44 -6.50 6.44
N ASN A 8 1.60 -6.18 7.72
CA ASN A 8 0.47 -5.78 8.54
C ASN A 8 0.07 -4.34 8.22
N ILE A 9 -1.22 -4.06 8.29
CA ILE A 9 -1.71 -2.69 8.24
C ILE A 9 -1.50 -2.06 9.61
N LYS A 10 -0.65 -1.03 9.67
CA LYS A 10 -0.40 -0.27 10.91
C LYS A 10 -1.54 0.68 11.21
N LYS A 11 -2.04 1.37 10.18
CA LYS A 11 -3.07 2.41 10.32
C LYS A 11 -3.91 2.52 9.04
N ILE A 12 -5.19 2.83 9.22
CA ILE A 12 -6.08 3.27 8.14
C ILE A 12 -6.69 4.60 8.56
N VAL A 13 -6.55 5.62 7.72
CA VAL A 13 -7.17 6.93 7.91
C VAL A 13 -8.21 7.14 6.82
N ARG A 14 -9.42 7.50 7.21
CA ARG A 14 -10.50 7.85 6.27
C ARG A 14 -10.40 9.34 5.95
N GLU A 15 -9.90 9.66 4.75
CA GLU A 15 -9.76 11.05 4.28
C GLU A 15 -11.09 11.61 3.74
N THR A 16 -11.85 10.79 3.01
CA THR A 16 -13.14 11.18 2.43
C THR A 16 -14.14 10.03 2.52
N ALA A 17 -15.40 10.26 2.14
CA ALA A 17 -16.41 9.19 2.09
C ALA A 17 -16.00 7.99 1.22
N ASP A 18 -15.18 8.21 0.19
CA ASP A 18 -14.77 7.20 -0.77
C ASP A 18 -13.27 6.87 -0.75
N SER A 19 -12.46 7.56 0.06
CA SER A 19 -11.00 7.40 0.03
C SER A 19 -10.40 7.18 1.42
N VAL A 20 -9.39 6.33 1.48
CA VAL A 20 -8.61 6.02 2.68
C VAL A 20 -7.11 6.14 2.38
N VAL A 21 -6.33 6.47 3.40
CA VAL A 21 -4.88 6.28 3.40
C VAL A 21 -4.56 5.08 4.27
N ILE A 22 -3.78 4.15 3.74
CA ILE A 22 -3.36 2.93 4.43
C ILE A 22 -1.87 3.04 4.66
N SER A 23 -1.44 2.86 5.91
CA SER A 23 -0.04 2.82 6.32
C SER A 23 0.35 1.40 6.73
N PHE A 24 1.50 0.93 6.29
CA PHE A 24 1.98 -0.42 6.53
C PHE A 24 3.01 -0.47 7.65
N GLU A 25 2.98 -1.55 8.42
CA GLU A 25 4.04 -1.89 9.35
C GLU A 25 5.11 -2.66 8.57
N ILE A 26 6.30 -2.06 8.41
CA ILE A 26 7.44 -2.69 7.74
C ILE A 26 8.33 -3.36 8.79
N PRO A 27 8.44 -4.70 8.79
CA PRO A 27 9.38 -5.41 9.66
C PRO A 27 10.81 -4.92 9.45
N THR A 28 11.62 -4.90 10.51
CA THR A 28 12.99 -4.37 10.48
C THR A 28 13.85 -5.05 9.41
N GLU A 29 13.66 -6.35 9.19
CA GLU A 29 14.35 -7.14 8.18
C GLU A 29 14.01 -6.78 6.73
N LEU A 30 12.92 -6.04 6.51
CA LEU A 30 12.47 -5.60 5.19
C LEU A 30 12.76 -4.11 4.93
N LEU A 31 13.21 -3.32 5.91
CA LEU A 31 13.41 -1.87 5.77
C LEU A 31 14.18 -1.49 4.51
N THR A 32 15.35 -2.08 4.28
CA THR A 32 16.19 -1.78 3.10
C THR A 32 15.51 -2.12 1.77
N LYS A 33 14.55 -3.05 1.74
CA LYS A 33 13.80 -3.39 0.52
C LYS A 33 12.66 -2.41 0.24
N TYR A 34 12.20 -1.71 1.26
CA TYR A 34 11.13 -0.73 1.20
C TYR A 34 11.67 0.71 1.28
N GLU A 35 12.97 0.92 1.08
CA GLU A 35 13.51 2.23 0.78
C GLU A 35 13.03 2.66 -0.61
N TYR A 36 12.40 3.84 -0.69
CA TYR A 36 11.84 4.36 -1.93
C TYR A 36 12.22 5.81 -2.17
N SER A 37 12.14 6.21 -3.43
CA SER A 37 12.28 7.60 -3.87
C SER A 37 10.91 8.20 -4.23
N ALA A 38 10.81 9.52 -4.15
CA ALA A 38 9.60 10.23 -4.53
C ALA A 38 9.17 9.90 -5.97
N GLY A 39 7.87 9.67 -6.16
CA GLY A 39 7.28 9.28 -7.45
C GLY A 39 7.21 7.78 -7.69
N GLN A 40 7.71 6.95 -6.78
CA GLN A 40 7.54 5.48 -6.84
C GLN A 40 6.16 5.03 -6.34
N TYR A 41 5.86 3.76 -6.63
CA TYR A 41 4.61 3.08 -6.27
C TYR A 41 4.91 1.68 -5.74
N ILE A 42 3.95 1.10 -5.03
CA ILE A 42 3.97 -0.31 -4.65
C ILE A 42 2.82 -1.05 -5.32
N SER A 43 3.01 -2.33 -5.57
CA SER A 43 1.96 -3.24 -6.02
C SER A 43 1.39 -3.98 -4.83
N LEU A 44 0.08 -3.85 -4.61
CA LEU A 44 -0.64 -4.63 -3.61
C LEU A 44 -1.28 -5.84 -4.28
N MET A 45 -1.03 -7.02 -3.71
CA MET A 45 -1.64 -8.28 -4.11
C MET A 45 -2.68 -8.67 -3.06
N LEU A 46 -3.92 -8.91 -3.51
CA LEU A 46 -5.06 -9.21 -2.66
C LEU A 46 -5.84 -10.37 -3.27
N ASP A 47 -6.35 -11.28 -2.44
CA ASP A 47 -7.39 -12.21 -2.85
C ASP A 47 -8.75 -11.52 -2.67
N ILE A 48 -9.51 -11.38 -3.75
CA ILE A 48 -10.86 -10.83 -3.75
C ILE A 48 -11.77 -11.88 -4.35
N ASP A 49 -12.63 -12.48 -3.52
CA ASP A 49 -13.57 -13.54 -3.92
C ASP A 49 -12.88 -14.73 -4.61
N GLY A 50 -11.67 -15.11 -4.16
CA GLY A 50 -10.88 -16.19 -4.74
C GLY A 50 -10.11 -15.81 -6.01
N VAL A 51 -10.08 -14.53 -6.37
CA VAL A 51 -9.33 -13.99 -7.51
C VAL A 51 -8.16 -13.17 -7.02
N GLU A 52 -6.95 -13.66 -7.30
CA GLU A 52 -5.72 -12.91 -7.05
C GLU A 52 -5.69 -11.65 -7.92
N THR A 53 -5.71 -10.50 -7.25
CA THR A 53 -5.82 -9.19 -7.85
C THR A 53 -4.62 -8.36 -7.44
N ILE A 54 -3.87 -7.89 -8.44
CA ILE A 54 -2.72 -6.99 -8.23
C ILE A 54 -3.11 -5.59 -8.70
N ARG A 55 -2.84 -4.57 -7.87
CA ARG A 55 -3.08 -3.16 -8.17
C ARG A 55 -1.92 -2.30 -7.70
N ASP A 56 -1.56 -1.33 -8.53
CA ASP A 56 -0.49 -0.38 -8.23
C ASP A 56 -1.04 0.86 -7.54
N TYR A 57 -0.35 1.29 -6.49
CA TYR A 57 -0.68 2.50 -5.74
C TYR A 57 0.57 3.35 -5.52
N SER A 58 0.50 4.61 -5.93
CA SER A 58 1.56 5.58 -5.67
C SER A 58 1.76 5.79 -4.18
N ILE A 59 3.02 5.85 -3.77
CA ILE A 59 3.39 6.13 -2.39
C ILE A 59 3.12 7.61 -2.11
N CYS A 60 2.44 7.88 -0.99
CA CYS A 60 2.05 9.23 -0.59
C CYS A 60 2.66 9.68 0.76
N SER A 61 3.67 8.97 1.26
CA SER A 61 4.39 9.28 2.50
C SER A 61 5.85 9.67 2.24
N HIS A 62 6.45 10.44 3.14
CA HIS A 62 7.90 10.68 3.14
C HIS A 62 8.67 9.43 3.60
N ILE A 63 9.96 9.32 3.27
CA ILE A 63 10.80 8.16 3.66
C ILE A 63 10.98 8.03 5.19
N ASP A 64 10.76 9.11 5.93
CA ASP A 64 10.85 9.14 7.40
C ASP A 64 9.50 8.86 8.08
N GLU A 65 8.46 8.59 7.29
CA GLU A 65 7.12 8.27 7.75
C GLU A 65 6.80 6.79 7.50
N ASP A 66 5.68 6.32 8.04
CA ASP A 66 5.18 4.99 7.70
C ASP A 66 4.80 4.94 6.22
N LEU A 67 5.30 3.92 5.49
CA LEU A 67 4.97 3.69 4.08
C LEU A 67 3.45 3.68 3.91
N SER A 68 2.94 4.65 3.14
CA SER A 68 1.52 4.89 3.00
C SER A 68 1.07 5.04 1.56
N VAL A 69 -0.15 4.57 1.28
CA VAL A 69 -0.80 4.69 -0.02
C VAL A 69 -2.23 5.20 0.12
N GLY A 70 -2.65 6.03 -0.83
CA GLY A 70 -4.03 6.47 -0.97
C GLY A 70 -4.84 5.51 -1.83
N VAL A 71 -5.98 5.06 -1.31
CA VAL A 71 -6.91 4.16 -2.01
C VAL A 71 -8.28 4.82 -2.12
N LYS A 72 -8.77 4.96 -3.35
CA LYS A 72 -10.11 5.46 -3.64
C LYS A 72 -11.01 4.32 -4.09
N LYS A 73 -12.18 4.20 -3.45
CA LYS A 73 -13.25 3.30 -3.88
C LYS A 73 -13.81 3.80 -5.20
N LEU A 74 -13.68 2.98 -6.24
CA LEU A 74 -14.37 3.19 -7.50
C LEU A 74 -15.78 2.61 -7.41
N LYS A 75 -16.74 3.25 -8.07
CA LYS A 75 -18.04 2.62 -8.33
C LYS A 75 -17.77 1.54 -9.37
N ASN A 76 -18.10 0.28 -9.06
CA ASN A 76 -18.10 -0.75 -10.10
C ASN A 76 -19.13 -0.33 -11.18
N PRO A 77 -18.76 -0.32 -12.46
CA PRO A 77 -19.70 -0.12 -13.55
C PRO A 77 -20.69 -1.27 -13.66
#